data_AF-A0A363TN68-F1
#
_entry.id   AF-A0A363TN68-F1
#
_cell.length_a   1.000
_cell.length_b   1.000
_cell.length_c   1.000
_cell.angle_alpha   90.00
_cell.angle_beta   90.00
_cell.angle_gamma   90.00
#
_symmetry.space_group_name_H-M   'P 1'
#
loop_
_entity.id
_entity.type
_entity.pdbx_description
1 polymer ?
#
loop_
_entity_poly.entity_id
_entity_poly.type
_entity_poly.pdbx_seq_one_letter_code
_entity_poly.pdbx_strand_id
1 'polypeptide(L)' 'PFYWMLITMFKETIDLLNPANNPWVFNLPPTLENLRILFQETLFARWLWNTAFAGVLVV' A
#
# COMPACT_ATOMS: atom_id res chain seq x y z
N PRO A 1 -8.95 3.64 10.73
CA PRO A 1 -8.79 3.40 9.28
C PRO A 1 -7.35 3.62 8.80
N PHE A 2 -6.75 4.80 9.01
CA PHE A 2 -5.38 5.09 8.55
C PHE A 2 -4.29 4.22 9.21
N TYR A 3 -4.40 3.97 10.52
CA TYR A 3 -3.50 3.05 11.21
C TYR A 3 -3.52 1.65 10.60
N TRP A 4 -4.73 1.14 10.32
CA TRP A 4 -4.92 -0.14 9.64
C TRP A 4 -4.27 -0.14 8.25
N MET A 5 -4.53 0.90 7.44
CA MET A 5 -3.96 1.04 6.10
C MET A 5 -2.43 1.01 6.13
N LEU A 6 -1.81 1.70 7.09
CA LEU A 6 -0.35 1.73 7.23
C LEU A 6 0.20 0.35 7.59
N ILE A 7 -0.41 -0.36 8.53
CA ILE A 7 0.00 -1.73 8.86
C ILE A 7 -0.12 -2.63 7.63
N THR A 8 -1.28 -2.64 6.97
CA THR A 8 -1.51 -3.54 5.82
C THR A 8 -0.59 -3.25 4.64
N MET A 9 -0.15 -2.00 4.48
CA MET A 9 0.80 -1.62 3.44
C MET A 9 2.15 -2.33 3.59
N PHE A 10 2.61 -2.52 4.83
CA PHE A 10 3.89 -3.19 5.14
C PHE A 10 3.75 -4.65 5.54
N LYS A 11 2.52 -5.18 5.59
CA LYS A 11 2.26 -6.56 6.01
C LYS A 11 2.32 -7.48 4.80
N GLU A 12 2.88 -8.68 5.00
CA GLU A 12 2.89 -9.70 3.96
C GLU A 12 1.49 -10.18 3.60
N THR A 13 1.25 -10.50 2.33
CA THR A 13 -0.04 -11.01 1.84
C THR A 13 -0.45 -12.28 2.59
N ILE A 14 0.50 -13.17 2.90
CA ILE A 14 0.22 -14.39 3.67
C ILE A 14 -0.20 -14.11 5.12
N ASP A 15 0.30 -13.02 5.72
CA ASP A 15 -0.07 -12.60 7.07
C ASP A 15 -1.47 -11.96 7.10
N LEU A 16 -1.90 -11.35 5.99
CA LEU A 16 -3.25 -10.82 5.82
C LEU A 16 -4.31 -11.90 5.57
N LEU A 17 -3.92 -12.99 4.91
CA LEU A 17 -4.84 -14.08 4.55
C LEU A 17 -5.08 -15.08 5.68
N ASN A 18 -4.28 -15.06 6.75
CA ASN A 18 -4.43 -15.97 7.87
C ASN A 18 -5.39 -15.40 8.94
N PRO A 19 -6.60 -15.97 9.12
CA PRO A 19 -7.56 -15.49 10.12
C PRO A 19 -7.16 -15.77 11.57
N ALA A 20 -6.18 -16.64 11.83
CA ALA A 20 -5.65 -16.89 13.17
C ALA A 20 -4.65 -15.81 13.63
N ASN A 21 -4.13 -15.02 12.69
CA ASN A 21 -3.15 -13.99 12.96
C ASN A 21 -3.84 -12.74 13.51
N ASN A 22 -3.23 -12.12 14.53
CA ASN A 22 -3.76 -10.86 15.03
C ASN A 22 -3.54 -9.78 13.95
N PRO A 23 -4.60 -9.12 13.46
CA PRO A 23 -4.49 -8.14 12.39
C PRO A 23 -3.61 -6.95 12.80
N TRP A 24 -3.72 -6.49 14.05
CA TRP A 24 -3.17 -5.21 14.51
C TRP A 24 -1.67 -5.19 14.80
N VAL A 25 -0.99 -6.33 14.64
CA VAL A 25 0.44 -6.52 14.86
C VAL A 25 1.05 -7.25 13.69
N PHE A 26 2.37 -7.09 13.53
CA PHE A 26 3.15 -7.82 12.53
C PHE A 26 3.49 -9.21 13.09
N ASN A 27 2.93 -10.27 12.49
CA ASN A 27 3.27 -11.65 12.87
C ASN A 27 4.51 -12.14 12.08
N LEU A 28 4.75 -11.53 10.92
CA LEU A 28 5.92 -11.68 10.08
C LEU A 28 6.70 -10.35 9.99
N PRO A 29 8.00 -10.37 9.62
CA PRO A 29 8.75 -9.13 9.43
C PRO A 29 8.07 -8.21 8.42
N PRO A 30 8.14 -6.87 8.62
CA PRO A 30 7.54 -5.93 7.68
C PRO A 30 8.21 -6.03 6.31
N THR A 31 7.42 -5.95 5.25
CA THR A 31 7.90 -6.02 3.86
C THR A 31 7.59 -4.74 3.09
N LEU A 32 8.44 -4.43 2.12
CA LEU A 32 8.27 -3.31 1.19
C LEU A 32 7.73 -3.77 -0.16
N GLU A 33 7.34 -5.03 -0.26
CA GLU A 33 6.99 -5.68 -1.52
C GLU A 33 5.74 -5.05 -2.16
N ASN A 34 4.71 -4.75 -1.36
CA ASN A 34 3.51 -4.08 -1.85
C ASN A 34 3.83 -2.69 -2.45
N LEU A 35 4.75 -1.95 -1.84
CA LEU A 35 5.20 -0.64 -2.35
C LEU A 35 6.02 -0.81 -3.62
N ARG A 36 6.91 -1.81 -3.67
CA ARG A 36 7.69 -2.15 -4.84
C ARG A 36 6.78 -2.45 -6.03
N ILE A 37 5.81 -3.34 -5.86
CA ILE A 37 4.82 -3.70 -6.88
C ILE A 37 4.04 -2.45 -7.31
N LEU A 38 3.51 -1.66 -6.37
CA LEU A 38 2.73 -0.47 -6.67
C LEU A 38 3.51 0.52 -7.54
N PHE A 39 4.76 0.84 -7.20
CA PHE A 39 5.51 1.87 -7.92
C PHE A 39 6.34 1.36 -9.11
N GLN A 40 6.78 0.11 -9.11
CA GLN A 40 7.67 -0.44 -10.13
C GLN A 40 6.96 -1.38 -11.11
N GLU A 41 5.90 -2.06 -10.69
CA GLU A 41 5.18 -3.02 -11.52
C GLU A 41 3.81 -2.50 -12.00
N THR A 42 3.41 -1.30 -11.58
CA THR A 42 2.18 -0.65 -12.06
C THR A 42 2.42 0.77 -12.58
N LEU A 43 1.42 1.32 -13.27
CA LEU A 43 1.43 2.70 -13.77
C LEU A 43 1.06 3.74 -12.70
N PHE A 44 1.09 3.37 -11.42
CA PHE A 44 0.65 4.23 -10.32
C PHE A 44 1.39 5.57 -10.28
N ALA A 45 2.71 5.59 -10.49
CA ALA A 45 3.48 6.84 -10.50
C ALA A 45 3.03 7.79 -11.64
N ARG A 46 2.73 7.25 -12.82
CA ARG A 46 2.21 8.03 -13.95
C ARG A 46 0.80 8.53 -13.67
N TRP A 47 -0.07 7.68 -13.12
CA TRP A 47 -1.41 8.06 -12.70
C TRP A 47 -1.36 9.20 -11.68
N LEU A 48 -0.51 9.09 -10.65
CA LEU A 48 -0.33 10.10 -9.61
C LEU A 48 0.06 11.46 -10.21
N TRP A 49 0.98 11.48 -11.17
CA TRP A 49 1.36 12.68 -11.90
C TRP A 49 0.26 13.27 -12.76
N ASN A 50 -0.47 12.45 -13.50
CA ASN A 50 -1.61 12.93 -14.27
C ASN A 50 -2.69 13.55 -13.37
N THR A 51 -3.00 12.92 -12.23
CA THR A 51 -3.98 13.42 -11.27
C THR A 51 -3.53 14.73 -10.63
N ALA A 52 -2.27 14.82 -10.19
CA ALA A 52 -1.72 16.06 -9.64
C ALA A 52 -1.77 17.21 -10.66
N PHE A 53 -1.37 16.95 -11.91
CA PHE A 53 -1.41 17.93 -12.99
C PHE A 53 -2.84 18.41 -13.28
N ALA A 54 -3.79 17.48 -13.45
CA ALA A 54 -5.19 17.82 -13.65
C ALA A 54 -5.76 18.62 -12.47
N GLY A 55 -5.44 18.23 -11.23
CA GLY A 55 -5.88 18.95 -10.04
C GLY A 55 -5.36 20.39 -9.95
N VAL A 56 -4.11 20.63 -10.37
CA VAL A 56 -3.54 21.99 -10.45
C VAL A 56 -4.21 22.81 -11.55
N LEU A 57 -4.51 22.22 -12.70
CA LEU A 57 -5.13 22.92 -13.83
C LEU A 57 -6.60 23.27 -13.60
N VAL A 58 -7.30 22.55 -12.73
CA VAL A 58 -8.75 22.69 -12.48
C VAL A 58 -9.05 23.62 -11.29
N VAL A 59 -8.01 24.26 -10.72
CA VAL A 59 -8.12 25.25 -9.65
C VAL A 59 -8.34 26.66 -10.18
#